data_AF-A0A9E6AZT6-F1
#
_entry.id   AF-A0A9E6AZT6-F1
#
_cell.length_a   1.000
_cell.length_b   1.000
_cell.length_c   1.000
_cell.angle_alpha   90.00
_cell.angle_beta   90.00
_cell.angle_gamma   90.00
#
_symmetry.space_group_name_H-M   'P 1'
#
loop_
_entity.id
_entity.type
_entity.pdbx_description
1 polymer ?
#
loop_
_entity_poly.entity_id
_entity_poly.type
_entity_poly.pdbx_seq_one_letter_code
_entity_poly.pdbx_strand_id
1 'polypeptide(L)'
;MWYALLSKLKVIFKNPLVVFVYGILAKWYVIFMVTCLVVAFYVFSGLKQAGILDHIEKVTFRAFNDAKSVARYCIPEITNWKNFWNCLSDLPEYEESEDEKKLKKGFEDLLQIDENTDEGNPYE
;
A
#
# COMPACT_ATOMS: atom_id res chain seq x y z
N MET A 1 1.12 2.70 -22.47
CA MET A 1 2.25 2.19 -21.65
C MET A 1 3.00 1.04 -22.33
N TRP A 2 2.30 0.01 -22.81
CA TRP A 2 2.90 -1.16 -23.50
C TRP A 2 3.72 -0.84 -24.77
N TYR A 3 3.27 0.11 -25.60
CA TYR A 3 3.99 0.52 -26.81
C TYR A 3 5.37 1.17 -26.53
N ALA A 4 5.52 1.85 -25.39
CA ALA A 4 6.80 2.46 -25.00
C ALA A 4 7.84 1.41 -24.59
N LEU A 5 7.40 0.34 -23.92
CA LEU A 5 8.24 -0.81 -23.58
C LEU A 5 8.73 -1.56 -24.82
N LEU A 6 7.82 -1.84 -25.78
CA LEU A 6 8.16 -2.53 -27.03
C LEU A 6 9.14 -1.73 -27.90
N SER A 7 9.01 -0.40 -27.93
CA SER A 7 9.93 0.51 -28.62
C SER A 7 11.36 0.42 -28.06
N LYS A 8 11.50 0.43 -26.73
CA LYS A 8 12.81 0.32 -26.05
C LYS A 8 13.46 -1.05 -26.26
N LEU A 9 12.67 -2.13 -26.23
CA LEU A 9 13.12 -3.49 -26.57
C LEU A 9 13.71 -3.57 -27.99
N LYS A 10 13.07 -2.93 -28.97
CA LYS A 10 13.54 -2.91 -30.36
C LYS A 10 14.90 -2.22 -30.54
N VAL A 11 15.22 -1.24 -29.69
CA VAL A 11 16.53 -0.55 -29.69
C VAL A 11 17.62 -1.44 -29.06
N ILE A 12 17.28 -2.19 -28.01
CA ILE A 12 18.20 -3.12 -27.33
C ILE A 12 18.58 -4.29 -28.25
N PHE A 13 17.63 -4.81 -29.04
CA PHE A 13 17.87 -5.91 -29.98
C PHE A 13 18.70 -5.55 -31.22
N LYS A 14 19.06 -4.28 -31.43
CA LYS A 14 19.93 -3.88 -32.56
C LYS A 14 21.40 -4.20 -32.33
N ASN A 15 21.82 -4.42 -31.09
CA ASN A 15 23.24 -4.60 -30.76
C ASN A 15 23.44 -5.91 -29.98
N PRO A 16 24.01 -6.97 -30.61
CA PRO A 16 24.04 -8.32 -30.04
C PRO A 16 24.85 -8.41 -28.73
N LEU A 17 25.84 -7.53 -28.56
CA LEU A 17 26.65 -7.44 -27.33
C LEU A 17 25.81 -6.94 -26.13
N VAL A 18 24.92 -5.98 -26.37
CA VAL A 18 24.03 -5.43 -25.33
C VAL A 18 23.02 -6.48 -24.87
N VAL A 19 22.44 -7.25 -25.79
CA VAL A 19 21.52 -8.36 -25.46
C VAL A 19 22.22 -9.42 -24.60
N PHE A 20 23.48 -9.73 -24.88
CA PHE A 20 24.24 -10.70 -24.09
C PHE A 20 24.47 -10.23 -22.64
N VAL A 21 24.91 -8.99 -22.45
CA VAL A 21 25.13 -8.41 -21.10
C VAL A 21 23.81 -8.29 -20.34
N TYR A 22 22.74 -7.83 -21.01
CA TYR A 22 21.41 -7.78 -20.41
C TYR A 22 20.88 -9.18 -20.06
N GLY A 23 21.16 -10.21 -20.86
CA GLY A 23 20.75 -11.58 -20.56
C GLY A 23 21.42 -12.13 -19.29
N ILE A 24 22.72 -11.87 -19.11
CA ILE A 24 23.46 -12.27 -17.91
C ILE A 24 22.92 -11.52 -16.68
N LEU A 25 22.80 -10.19 -16.77
CA LEU A 25 22.27 -9.37 -15.67
C LEU A 25 20.83 -9.74 -15.33
N ALA A 26 19.99 -10.00 -16.34
CA ALA A 26 18.60 -10.42 -16.13
C ALA A 26 18.51 -11.75 -15.40
N LYS A 27 19.39 -12.73 -15.70
CA LYS A 27 19.41 -14.01 -14.99
C LYS A 27 19.66 -13.83 -13.49
N TRP A 28 20.64 -13.01 -13.12
CA TRP A 28 20.93 -12.72 -11.71
C TRP A 28 19.84 -11.90 -11.05
N TYR A 29 19.30 -10.91 -11.76
CA TYR A 29 18.19 -10.09 -11.29
C TYR A 29 16.95 -10.94 -10.95
N VAL A 30 16.61 -11.92 -11.80
CA VAL A 30 15.48 -12.83 -11.54
C VAL A 30 15.74 -13.67 -10.29
N ILE A 31 16.96 -14.20 -10.11
CA ILE A 31 17.30 -14.99 -8.91
C ILE A 31 17.11 -14.13 -7.65
N PHE A 32 17.67 -12.91 -7.62
CA PHE A 32 17.51 -12.02 -6.48
C PHE A 32 16.05 -11.62 -6.24
N MET A 33 15.30 -11.30 -7.30
CA MET A 33 13.88 -10.94 -7.18
C MET A 33 13.04 -12.07 -6.61
N VAL A 34 13.24 -13.30 -7.08
CA VAL A 34 12.52 -14.46 -6.56
C VAL A 34 12.85 -14.68 -5.09
N THR A 35 14.13 -14.62 -4.69
CA THR A 35 14.50 -14.75 -3.27
C THR A 35 13.92 -13.64 -2.41
N CYS A 36 13.91 -12.40 -2.89
CA CYS A 36 13.32 -11.27 -2.17
C CYS A 36 11.80 -11.44 -2.01
N LEU A 37 11.11 -11.92 -3.04
CA LEU A 37 9.67 -12.21 -2.97
C LEU A 37 9.36 -13.30 -1.95
N VAL A 38 10.14 -14.38 -1.93
CA VAL A 38 9.95 -15.47 -0.95
C VAL A 38 10.17 -14.96 0.47
N VAL A 39 11.27 -14.23 0.72
CA VAL A 39 11.55 -13.67 2.05
C VAL A 39 10.44 -12.67 2.44
N ALA A 40 10.03 -11.80 1.53
CA ALA A 40 8.94 -10.86 1.77
C ALA A 40 7.65 -11.61 2.13
N PHE A 41 7.30 -12.66 1.39
CA PHE A 41 6.13 -13.49 1.67
C PHE A 41 6.18 -14.06 3.09
N TYR A 42 7.28 -14.71 3.49
CA TYR A 42 7.43 -15.26 4.84
C TYR A 42 7.39 -14.18 5.92
N VAL A 43 7.99 -13.02 5.67
CA VAL A 43 7.94 -11.88 6.59
C VAL A 43 6.49 -11.39 6.75
N PHE A 44 5.77 -11.17 5.65
CA PHE A 44 4.37 -10.74 5.69
C PHE A 44 3.45 -11.78 6.35
N SER A 45 3.62 -13.07 6.06
CA SER A 45 2.89 -14.15 6.75
C SER A 45 3.20 -14.17 8.25
N GLY A 46 4.45 -13.98 8.64
CA GLY A 46 4.85 -13.88 10.05
C GLY A 46 4.25 -12.64 10.74
N LEU A 47 4.23 -11.49 10.06
CA LEU A 47 3.62 -10.26 10.58
C LEU A 47 2.09 -10.39 10.70
N LYS A 48 1.43 -11.10 9.77
CA LYS A 48 -0.01 -11.41 9.84
C LYS A 48 -0.31 -12.28 11.05
N GLN A 49 0.44 -13.36 11.26
CA GLN A 49 0.27 -14.24 12.43
C GLN A 49 0.59 -13.55 13.76
N ALA A 50 1.54 -12.61 13.77
CA ALA A 50 1.90 -11.85 14.96
C ALA A 50 0.91 -10.71 15.31
N GLY A 51 -0.13 -10.48 14.49
CA GLY A 51 -1.11 -9.40 14.71
C GLY A 51 -0.53 -7.98 14.58
N ILE A 52 0.69 -7.86 14.05
CA ILE A 52 1.36 -6.55 13.88
C ILE A 52 0.67 -5.77 12.76
N LEU A 53 0.14 -6.47 11.75
CA LEU A 53 -0.57 -5.85 10.64
C LEU A 53 -1.84 -5.12 11.12
N ASP A 54 -2.64 -5.74 11.97
CA ASP A 54 -3.81 -5.11 12.62
C ASP A 54 -3.42 -3.89 13.46
N HIS A 55 -2.25 -3.93 14.09
CA HIS A 55 -1.78 -2.82 14.90
C HIS A 55 -1.36 -1.63 14.05
N ILE A 56 -0.61 -1.88 12.96
CA ILE A 56 -0.20 -0.84 12.00
C ILE A 56 -1.45 -0.26 11.32
N GLU A 57 -2.41 -1.10 10.96
CA GLU A 57 -3.68 -0.70 10.37
C GLU A 57 -4.44 0.24 11.31
N LYS A 58 -4.63 -0.14 12.57
CA LYS A 58 -5.29 0.71 13.58
C LYS A 58 -4.57 2.04 13.79
N VAL A 59 -3.24 2.04 13.85
CA VAL A 59 -2.44 3.27 14.01
C VAL A 59 -2.56 4.16 12.78
N THR A 60 -2.53 3.58 11.58
CA THR A 60 -2.64 4.30 10.31
C THR A 60 -4.04 4.90 10.16
N PHE A 61 -5.10 4.14 10.46
CA PHE A 61 -6.47 4.66 10.45
C PHE A 61 -6.70 5.74 11.50
N ARG A 62 -6.11 5.61 12.69
CA ARG A 62 -6.14 6.68 13.69
C ARG A 62 -5.47 7.95 13.16
N ALA A 63 -4.27 7.85 12.62
CA ALA A 63 -3.55 8.99 12.05
C ALA A 63 -4.32 9.64 10.88
N PHE A 64 -4.99 8.84 10.04
CA PHE A 64 -5.84 9.38 8.98
C PHE A 64 -7.09 10.06 9.51
N ASN A 65 -7.73 9.52 10.55
CA ASN A 65 -8.89 10.15 11.17
C ASN A 65 -8.52 11.47 11.85
N ASP A 66 -7.36 11.51 12.53
CA ASP A 66 -6.81 12.75 13.10
C ASP A 66 -6.51 13.78 12.00
N ALA A 67 -5.92 13.34 10.88
CA ALA A 67 -5.68 14.23 9.75
C ALA A 67 -6.99 14.77 9.13
N LYS A 68 -8.03 13.93 9.04
CA LYS A 68 -9.35 14.33 8.54
C LYS A 68 -10.06 15.28 9.50
N SER A 69 -9.99 15.08 10.81
CA SER A 69 -10.59 16.01 11.78
C SER A 69 -9.89 17.36 11.76
N VAL A 70 -8.56 17.41 11.68
CA VAL A 70 -7.82 18.66 11.47
C VAL A 70 -8.27 19.35 10.19
N ALA A 71 -8.41 18.59 9.09
CA ALA A 71 -8.82 19.14 7.82
C ALA A 71 -10.24 19.72 7.82
N ARG A 72 -11.16 19.10 8.57
CA ARG A 72 -12.56 19.51 8.62
C ARG A 72 -12.82 20.64 9.62
N TYR A 73 -12.18 20.60 10.79
CA TYR A 73 -12.48 21.49 11.91
C TYR A 73 -11.45 22.59 12.11
N CYS A 74 -10.15 22.32 11.89
CA CYS A 74 -9.09 23.30 12.20
C CYS A 74 -8.64 24.14 10.99
N ILE A 75 -8.64 23.59 9.77
CA ILE A 75 -8.32 24.37 8.55
C ILE A 75 -9.16 25.66 8.39
N PRO A 76 -10.48 25.71 8.65
CA PRO A 76 -11.24 26.96 8.51
C PRO A 76 -10.79 28.07 9.47
N GLU A 77 -10.15 27.74 10.59
CA GLU A 77 -9.63 28.69 11.60
C GLU A 77 -8.18 29.14 11.31
N ILE A 78 -7.58 28.77 10.16
CA ILE A 78 -6.18 29.09 9.82
C ILE A 78 -5.88 30.60 9.80
N THR A 79 -6.90 31.43 9.64
CA THR A 79 -6.82 32.89 9.69
C THR A 79 -6.51 33.42 11.10
N ASN A 80 -6.84 32.66 12.15
CA ASN A 80 -6.50 32.96 13.53
C ASN A 80 -5.53 31.92 14.09
N TRP A 81 -4.23 32.22 14.01
CA TRP A 81 -3.15 31.32 14.46
C TRP A 81 -3.34 30.78 15.89
N LYS A 82 -3.86 31.59 16.81
CA LYS A 82 -4.15 31.18 18.19
C LYS A 82 -5.29 30.16 18.29
N ASN A 83 -6.35 30.33 17.50
CA ASN A 83 -7.48 29.38 17.47
C ASN A 83 -7.10 28.09 16.75
N PHE A 84 -6.31 28.19 15.69
CA PHE A 84 -5.76 27.03 14.98
C PHE A 84 -4.93 26.14 15.90
N TRP A 85 -4.00 26.72 16.68
CA TRP A 85 -3.19 25.96 17.64
C TRP A 85 -4.00 25.40 18.81
N ASN A 86 -5.05 26.09 19.25
CA ASN A 86 -5.98 25.56 20.25
C ASN A 86 -6.81 24.39 19.70
N CYS A 87 -7.19 24.43 18.42
CA CYS A 87 -7.90 23.33 17.76
C CYS A 87 -7.01 22.10 17.55
N LEU A 88 -5.71 22.32 17.30
CA LEU A 88 -4.71 21.25 17.15
C LEU A 88 -4.31 20.57 18.48
N SER A 89 -4.53 21.21 19.62
CA SER A 89 -4.22 20.64 20.93
C SER A 89 -5.36 19.81 21.52
N ASP A 90 -6.59 20.04 21.07
CA ASP A 90 -7.80 19.31 21.47
C ASP A 90 -8.65 18.99 20.22
N LEU A 91 -8.25 17.93 19.51
CA LEU A 91 -8.94 17.53 18.28
C LEU A 91 -10.29 16.91 18.63
N PRO A 92 -11.41 17.40 18.06
CA PRO A 92 -12.68 16.71 18.17
C PRO A 92 -12.61 15.35 17.46
N GLU A 93 -13.27 14.35 18.04
CA GLU A 93 -13.34 13.01 17.46
C GLU A 93 -14.02 13.09 16.08
N TYR A 94 -13.41 12.46 15.08
CA TYR A 94 -13.91 12.50 13.71
C TYR A 94 -15.18 11.64 13.57
N GLU A 95 -16.31 12.27 13.29
CA GLU A 95 -17.53 11.55 12.92
C GLU A 95 -17.52 11.19 11.42
N GLU A 96 -17.40 9.89 11.12
CA GLU A 96 -17.47 9.35 9.76
C GLU A 96 -18.83 9.68 9.10
N SER A 97 -18.79 10.19 7.87
CA SER A 97 -19.99 10.45 7.06
C SER A 97 -20.64 9.13 6.59
N GLU A 98 -21.92 9.17 6.20
CA GLU A 98 -22.62 7.99 5.67
C GLU A 98 -21.91 7.36 4.46
N ASP A 99 -21.33 8.18 3.59
CA ASP A 99 -20.67 7.73 2.37
C ASP A 99 -19.32 7.07 2.69
N GLU A 100 -18.61 7.56 3.72
CA GLU A 100 -17.38 6.91 4.19
C GLU A 100 -17.65 5.57 4.85
N LYS A 101 -18.76 5.43 5.58
CA LYS A 101 -19.18 4.13 6.15
C LYS A 101 -19.45 3.10 5.06
N LYS A 102 -20.12 3.51 3.97
CA LYS A 102 -20.34 2.64 2.79
C LYS A 102 -19.04 2.27 2.11
N LEU A 103 -18.11 3.21 1.99
CA LEU A 103 -16.78 2.96 1.40
C LEU A 103 -15.96 1.99 2.24
N LYS A 104 -15.92 2.18 3.56
CA LYS A 104 -15.20 1.33 4.51
C LYS A 104 -15.74 -0.10 4.49
N LYS A 105 -17.07 -0.24 4.50
CA LYS A 105 -17.73 -1.54 4.36
C LYS A 105 -17.41 -2.21 3.01
N GLY A 106 -17.39 -1.44 1.92
CA GLY A 106 -17.00 -1.96 0.60
C GLY A 106 -15.53 -2.41 0.56
N PHE A 107 -14.65 -1.72 1.28
CA PHE A 107 -13.24 -2.10 1.39
C PHE A 107 -13.04 -3.36 2.24
N GLU A 108 -13.75 -3.47 3.36
CA GLU A 108 -13.76 -4.66 4.21
C GLU A 108 -14.30 -5.89 3.47
N ASP A 109 -15.37 -5.75 2.68
CA ASP A 109 -15.89 -6.83 1.84
C ASP A 109 -14.84 -7.30 0.82
N LEU A 110 -14.09 -6.38 0.20
CA LEU A 110 -13.03 -6.74 -0.76
C LEU A 110 -11.87 -7.49 -0.11
N LEU A 111 -11.49 -7.13 1.12
CA LEU A 111 -10.44 -7.81 1.86
C LEU A 111 -10.86 -9.21 2.34
N GLN A 112 -12.14 -9.40 2.71
CA GLN A 112 -12.67 -10.71 3.12
C GLN A 112 -12.83 -11.69 1.96
N ILE A 113 -13.05 -11.20 0.73
CA ILE A 113 -13.08 -12.05 -0.47
C ILE A 113 -11.70 -12.66 -0.75
N ASP A 114 -10.62 -11.93 -0.47
CA ASP A 114 -9.25 -12.42 -0.66
C ASP A 114 -8.89 -13.52 0.36
N GLU A 115 -9.42 -13.45 1.59
CA GLU A 115 -9.19 -14.47 2.63
C GLU A 115 -9.98 -15.77 2.41
N ASN A 116 -11.14 -15.73 1.74
CA ASN A 116 -11.94 -16.91 1.44
C ASN A 116 -11.58 -17.58 0.09
N THR A 117 -10.58 -17.08 -0.63
CA THR A 117 -10.07 -17.70 -1.87
C THR A 117 -8.80 -18.53 -1.60
N ASP A 118 -8.68 -19.10 -0.41
CA ASP A 118 -7.63 -20.06 -0.01
C ASP A 118 -8.22 -21.45 0.33
N GLU A 119 -9.32 -21.83 -0.31
CA GLU A 119 -9.72 -23.24 -0.39
C GLU A 119 -9.00 -23.91 -1.57
N GLY A 120 -7.77 -24.35 -1.32
CA GLY A 120 -7.06 -25.23 -2.24
C GLY A 120 -5.56 -25.22 -2.06
N ASN A 121 -5.07 -25.71 -0.92
CA ASN A 121 -3.68 -26.10 -0.75
C ASN A 121 -3.34 -27.19 -1.80
N PRO A 122 -2.48 -26.95 -2.81
CA PRO A 122 -2.14 -27.97 -3.82
C PRO A 122 -1.00 -28.90 -3.37
N TYR A 123 -0.66 -28.92 -2.07
CA TYR A 123 0.45 -29.72 -1.51
C TYR A 123 0.02 -30.70 -0.41
N GLU A 124 -1.27 -31.06 -0.33
CA GLU A 124 -1.75 -32.27 0.34
C GLU A 124 -2.18 -33.33 -0.69
#